data_AF-A0A955HPE4-F1
#
_entry.id   AF-A0A955HPE4-F1
#
_cell.length_a   1.000
_cell.length_b   1.000
_cell.length_c   1.000
_cell.angle_alpha   90.00
_cell.angle_beta   90.00
_cell.angle_gamma   90.00
#
_symmetry.space_group_name_H-M   'P 1'
#
loop_
_entity.id
_entity.type
_entity.pdbx_description
1 polymer ?
#
loop_
_entity_poly.entity_id
_entity_poly.type
_entity_poly.pdbx_seq_one_letter_code
_entity_poly.pdbx_strand_id
1 'polypeptide(L)'
;MKVLVAMSGGIDSSVVAHTLVEAGHQVIGVRFTLWTDPLAPPLAQVLPSKCCNAQTIARANQVAKDLGIDLHILDLEEEFKRDVVDPFIEGYRKGETPNPCIGCNREVKFGRLIELM
;
A
#
# COMPACT_ATOMS: atom_id res chain seq x y z
N MET A 1 -1.85 0.59 -23.41
CA MET A 1 -1.97 1.81 -22.57
C MET A 1 -0.92 1.75 -21.48
N LYS A 2 -0.51 2.89 -20.89
CA LYS A 2 0.31 2.91 -19.67
C LYS A 2 -0.59 2.76 -18.45
N VAL A 3 -0.27 1.85 -17.54
CA VAL A 3 -1.09 1.55 -16.36
C VAL A 3 -0.20 1.49 -15.11
N LEU A 4 -0.52 2.29 -14.12
CA LEU A 4 0.11 2.26 -12.81
C LEU A 4 -0.70 1.31 -11.90
N VAL A 5 -0.04 0.32 -11.29
CA VAL A 5 -0.67 -0.67 -10.41
C VAL A 5 -0.11 -0.54 -9.01
N ALA A 6 -0.97 -0.25 -8.03
CA ALA A 6 -0.60 -0.29 -6.62
C ALA A 6 -0.43 -1.75 -6.14
N MET A 7 0.81 -2.15 -5.87
CA MET A 7 1.21 -3.52 -5.52
C MET A 7 1.46 -3.66 -4.01
N SER A 8 0.45 -4.16 -3.29
CA SER A 8 0.54 -4.44 -1.84
C SER A 8 1.43 -5.66 -1.53
N GLY A 9 1.76 -6.48 -2.52
CA GLY A 9 2.45 -7.77 -2.35
C GLY A 9 1.50 -8.91 -1.99
N GLY A 10 0.18 -8.65 -2.00
CA GLY A 10 -0.86 -9.66 -1.96
C GLY A 10 -1.15 -10.25 -3.33
N ILE A 11 -1.89 -11.38 -3.34
CA ILE A 11 -2.20 -12.11 -4.57
C ILE A 11 -3.03 -11.27 -5.56
N ASP A 12 -4.02 -10.51 -5.07
CA ASP A 12 -4.92 -9.74 -5.93
C ASP A 12 -4.18 -8.73 -6.79
N SER A 13 -3.29 -7.92 -6.18
CA SER A 13 -2.49 -6.94 -6.92
C SER A 13 -1.52 -7.60 -7.89
N SER A 14 -1.00 -8.77 -7.56
CA SER A 14 -0.07 -9.52 -8.42
C SER A 14 -0.78 -10.09 -9.64
N VAL A 15 -1.99 -10.66 -9.46
CA VAL A 15 -2.81 -11.17 -10.55
C VAL A 15 -3.24 -10.02 -11.46
N VAL A 16 -3.66 -8.88 -10.91
CA VAL A 16 -3.99 -7.69 -11.71
C VAL A 16 -2.80 -7.23 -12.57
N ALA A 17 -1.61 -7.12 -11.97
CA ALA A 17 -0.41 -6.73 -12.72
C ALA A 17 -0.11 -7.74 -13.85
N HIS A 18 -0.18 -9.03 -13.55
CA HIS A 18 0.03 -10.10 -14.53
C HIS A 18 -0.97 -10.04 -15.69
N THR A 19 -2.26 -9.97 -15.39
CA THR A 19 -3.32 -9.90 -16.42
C THR A 19 -3.16 -8.68 -17.32
N LEU A 20 -2.75 -7.53 -16.77
CA LEU A 20 -2.50 -6.32 -17.57
C LEU A 20 -1.26 -6.46 -18.47
N VAL A 21 -0.21 -7.11 -18.00
CA VAL A 21 0.98 -7.44 -18.81
C VAL A 21 0.61 -8.41 -19.93
N GLU A 22 -0.13 -9.49 -19.64
CA GLU A 22 -0.59 -10.45 -20.65
C GLU A 22 -1.48 -9.80 -21.72
N ALA A 23 -2.29 -8.81 -21.33
CA ALA A 23 -3.11 -8.04 -22.25
C ALA A 23 -2.32 -6.98 -23.07
N GLY A 24 -0.98 -6.90 -22.91
CA GLY A 24 -0.12 -6.04 -23.71
C GLY A 24 -0.03 -4.59 -23.23
N HIS A 25 -0.39 -4.31 -21.98
CA HIS A 25 -0.24 -2.97 -21.40
C HIS A 25 1.19 -2.71 -20.93
N GLN A 26 1.61 -1.44 -20.94
CA GLN A 26 2.83 -1.01 -20.27
C GLN A 26 2.50 -0.79 -18.79
N VAL A 27 2.86 -1.77 -17.96
CA VAL A 27 2.55 -1.77 -16.53
C VAL A 27 3.74 -1.26 -15.73
N ILE A 28 3.47 -0.36 -14.78
CA ILE A 28 4.42 0.08 -13.77
C ILE A 28 3.81 -0.23 -12.41
N GLY A 29 4.56 -0.93 -11.56
CA GLY A 29 4.20 -1.19 -10.18
C GLY A 29 4.54 0.00 -9.28
N VAL A 30 3.69 0.26 -8.30
CA VAL A 30 4.00 1.19 -7.21
C VAL A 30 3.61 0.58 -5.87
N ARG A 31 4.45 0.75 -4.86
CA ARG A 31 4.22 0.28 -3.50
C ARG A 31 4.32 1.44 -2.54
N PHE A 32 3.55 1.39 -1.44
CA PHE A 32 3.64 2.37 -0.37
C PHE A 32 4.35 1.80 0.85
N THR A 33 5.21 2.62 1.45
CA THR A 33 5.61 2.50 2.84
C THR A 33 4.66 3.36 3.66
N LEU A 34 3.94 2.73 4.61
CA LEU A 34 2.94 3.38 5.45
C LEU A 34 3.37 3.30 6.91
N TRP A 35 2.90 4.27 7.69
CA TRP A 35 3.31 4.44 9.08
C TRP A 35 3.15 3.18 9.92
N THR A 36 4.14 2.94 10.77
CA THR A 36 4.09 1.91 11.81
C THR A 36 4.33 2.55 13.17
N ASP A 37 3.58 2.08 14.18
CA ASP A 37 3.76 2.54 15.56
C ASP A 37 5.17 2.21 16.07
N PRO A 38 5.99 3.22 16.44
CA PRO A 38 7.36 3.02 16.93
C PRO A 38 7.40 2.31 18.29
N LEU A 39 6.30 2.32 19.04
CA LEU A 39 6.19 1.64 20.32
C LEU A 39 5.58 0.24 20.19
N ALA A 40 5.21 -0.17 18.97
CA ALA A 40 4.65 -1.50 18.74
C ALA A 40 5.65 -2.59 19.16
N PRO A 41 5.20 -3.64 19.88
CA PRO A 41 6.06 -4.76 20.23
C PRO A 41 6.73 -5.36 18.98
N PRO A 42 7.94 -5.95 19.09
CA PRO A 42 8.63 -6.53 17.94
C PRO A 42 7.74 -7.51 17.15
N LEU A 43 6.93 -8.31 17.86
CA LEU A 43 5.98 -9.25 17.23
C LEU A 43 4.94 -8.53 16.35
N ALA A 44 4.49 -7.33 16.74
CA ALA A 44 3.54 -6.53 15.99
C ALA A 44 4.14 -5.87 14.73
N GLN A 45 5.48 -5.85 14.59
CA GLN A 45 6.18 -5.40 13.38
C GLN A 45 6.33 -6.52 12.34
N VAL A 46 6.30 -7.78 12.77
CA VAL A 46 6.45 -8.97 11.91
C VAL A 46 5.12 -9.64 11.52
N LEU A 47 3.98 -9.10 11.96
CA LEU A 47 2.67 -9.69 11.64
C LEU A 47 2.46 -9.76 10.12
N PRO A 48 2.13 -10.94 9.57
CA PRO A 48 1.95 -11.14 8.12
C PRO A 48 0.75 -10.38 7.55
N SER A 49 -0.16 -9.87 8.40
CA SER A 49 -1.31 -9.06 8.01
C SER A 49 -0.98 -7.58 7.75
N LYS A 50 0.25 -7.12 8.02
CA LYS A 50 0.64 -5.74 7.73
C LYS A 50 1.13 -5.60 6.29
N CYS A 51 0.60 -4.59 5.61
CA CYS A 51 1.07 -4.13 4.30
C CYS A 51 2.54 -3.65 4.32
N CYS A 52 3.11 -3.37 5.50
CA CYS A 52 4.49 -2.89 5.68
C CYS A 52 5.44 -3.96 6.23
N ASN A 53 5.22 -5.23 5.92
CA ASN A 53 6.14 -6.32 6.32
C ASN A 53 7.20 -6.54 5.23
N ALA A 54 8.46 -6.73 5.63
CA ALA A 54 9.58 -7.11 4.75
C ALA A 54 9.24 -8.25 3.77
N GLN A 55 8.43 -9.22 4.21
CA GLN A 55 7.95 -10.32 3.35
C GLN A 55 7.08 -9.82 2.20
N THR A 56 6.17 -8.89 2.46
CA THR A 56 5.28 -8.33 1.43
C THR A 56 6.03 -7.44 0.44
N ILE A 57 7.08 -6.74 0.90
CA ILE A 57 8.02 -6.00 0.05
C ILE A 57 8.78 -6.97 -0.87
N ALA A 58 9.36 -8.03 -0.30
CA ALA A 58 10.10 -9.03 -1.07
C ALA A 58 9.20 -9.69 -2.13
N ARG A 59 7.94 -10.01 -1.78
CA ARG A 59 6.96 -10.58 -2.72
C ARG A 59 6.64 -9.62 -3.86
N ALA A 60 6.36 -8.34 -3.58
CA ALA A 60 6.08 -7.37 -4.64
C ALA A 60 7.27 -7.21 -5.60
N ASN A 61 8.50 -7.15 -5.07
CA ASN A 61 9.72 -7.10 -5.87
C ASN A 61 9.89 -8.36 -6.73
N GLN A 62 9.66 -9.54 -6.16
CA GLN A 62 9.78 -10.79 -6.90
C GLN A 62 8.76 -10.85 -8.05
N VAL A 63 7.50 -10.51 -7.79
CA VAL A 63 6.46 -10.47 -8.83
C VAL A 63 6.80 -9.46 -9.91
N ALA A 64 7.25 -8.26 -9.55
CA ALA A 64 7.65 -7.25 -10.53
C ALA A 64 8.79 -7.73 -11.42
N LYS A 65 9.79 -8.40 -10.83
CA LYS A 65 10.91 -9.02 -11.56
C LYS A 65 10.44 -10.13 -12.49
N ASP A 66 9.56 -11.02 -12.02
CA ASP A 66 9.04 -12.14 -12.81
C ASP A 66 8.19 -11.66 -14.00
N LEU A 67 7.47 -10.54 -13.83
CA LEU A 67 6.68 -9.91 -14.88
C LEU A 67 7.49 -8.97 -15.78
N GLY A 68 8.75 -8.66 -15.44
CA GLY A 68 9.59 -7.72 -16.18
C GLY A 68 9.07 -6.27 -16.13
N ILE A 69 8.45 -5.85 -15.03
CA ILE A 69 7.91 -4.50 -14.83
C ILE A 69 8.73 -3.71 -13.79
N ASP A 70 8.78 -2.39 -13.95
CA ASP A 70 9.38 -1.50 -12.96
C ASP A 70 8.50 -1.44 -11.70
N LEU A 71 9.13 -1.40 -10.53
CA LEU A 71 8.44 -1.22 -9.24
C LEU A 71 9.05 -0.05 -8.47
N HIS A 72 8.24 0.97 -8.21
CA HIS A 72 8.62 2.12 -7.38
C HIS A 72 8.08 1.99 -5.96
N ILE A 73 8.83 2.51 -4.99
CA ILE A 73 8.41 2.60 -3.60
C ILE A 73 8.20 4.07 -3.27
N LEU A 74 7.04 4.39 -2.71
CA LEU A 74 6.71 5.71 -2.20
C LEU A 74 6.63 5.65 -0.68
N ASP A 75 7.39 6.51 -0.03
CA ASP A 75 7.23 6.76 1.38
C ASP A 75 6.03 7.69 1.60
N LEU A 76 5.03 7.20 2.33
CA LEU A 76 3.82 7.94 2.69
C LEU A 76 3.55 7.77 4.19
N GLU A 77 4.58 7.56 5.00
CA GLU A 77 4.42 7.34 6.43
C GLU A 77 3.76 8.54 7.12
N GLU A 78 4.26 9.75 6.88
CA GLU A 78 3.75 10.97 7.51
C GLU A 78 2.31 11.28 7.09
N GLU A 79 2.00 11.18 5.79
CA GLU A 79 0.66 11.39 5.26
C GLU A 79 -0.32 10.34 5.79
N PHE A 80 0.06 9.06 5.80
CA PHE A 80 -0.80 8.00 6.31
C PHE A 80 -1.07 8.19 7.82
N LYS A 81 -0.05 8.60 8.59
CA LYS A 81 -0.24 8.88 10.01
C LYS A 81 -1.23 10.03 10.22
N ARG A 82 -0.98 11.17 9.57
CA ARG A 82 -1.77 12.40 9.73
C ARG A 82 -3.22 12.22 9.25
N ASP A 83 -3.40 11.58 8.10
CA ASP A 83 -4.69 11.60 7.39
C ASP A 83 -5.54 10.33 7.66
N VAL A 84 -4.94 9.27 8.20
CA VAL A 84 -5.64 8.00 8.49
C VAL A 84 -5.54 7.61 9.97
N VAL A 85 -4.32 7.56 10.53
CA VAL A 85 -4.10 7.06 11.89
C VAL A 85 -4.60 8.03 12.95
N ASP A 86 -4.24 9.30 12.85
CA ASP A 86 -4.61 10.31 13.84
C ASP A 86 -6.14 10.53 13.93
N PRO A 87 -6.90 10.62 12.82
CA PRO A 87 -8.35 10.66 12.86
C PRO A 87 -8.98 9.38 13.43
N PHE A 88 -8.40 8.22 13.13
CA PHE A 88 -8.87 6.93 13.66
C PHE A 88 -8.72 6.88 15.19
N ILE A 89 -7.55 7.25 15.73
CA ILE A 89 -7.32 7.30 17.18
C ILE A 89 -8.26 8.32 17.84
N GLU A 90 -8.43 9.49 17.23
CA GLU A 90 -9.29 10.55 17.78
C GLU A 90 -10.77 10.15 17.82
N GLY A 91 -11.27 9.45 16.81
CA GLY A 91 -12.64 8.92 16.83
C GLY A 91 -12.85 7.95 17.99
N TYR A 92 -11.89 7.05 18.24
CA TYR A 92 -11.95 6.16 19.41
C TYR A 92 -11.92 6.91 20.73
N ARG A 93 -11.14 8.00 20.86
CA ARG A 93 -11.13 8.84 22.08
C ARG A 93 -12.49 9.49 22.34
N LYS A 94 -13.27 9.73 21.29
CA LYS A 94 -14.64 10.27 21.37
C LYS A 94 -15.72 9.20 21.60
N GLY A 95 -15.33 7.92 21.68
CA GLY A 95 -16.27 6.80 21.82
C GLY A 95 -16.92 6.38 20.50
N GLU A 96 -16.36 6.78 19.36
CA GLU A 96 -16.82 6.39 18.04
C GLU A 96 -16.14 5.09 17.57
N THR A 97 -16.64 4.50 16.47
CA THR A 97 -16.01 3.36 15.78
C THR A 97 -15.66 3.75 14.34
N PRO A 98 -14.60 4.55 14.12
CA PRO A 98 -14.23 5.03 12.80
C PRO A 98 -13.69 3.90 11.91
N ASN A 99 -13.93 4.00 10.59
CA ASN A 99 -13.39 3.08 9.60
C ASN A 99 -12.16 3.69 8.89
N PRO A 100 -10.93 3.25 9.21
CA PRO A 100 -9.71 3.83 8.66
C PRO A 100 -9.52 3.48 7.17
N CYS A 101 -10.15 2.42 6.67
CA CYS A 101 -10.04 2.02 5.27
C CYS A 101 -10.66 3.05 4.32
N ILE A 102 -11.69 3.78 4.79
CA ILE A 102 -12.31 4.85 4.00
C ILE A 102 -11.31 6.00 3.80
N GLY A 103 -10.67 6.45 4.88
CA GLY A 103 -9.61 7.48 4.82
C GLY A 103 -8.42 7.03 3.98
N CYS A 104 -7.94 5.80 4.19
CA CYS A 104 -6.83 5.23 3.43
C CYS A 104 -7.11 5.18 1.92
N ASN A 105 -8.30 4.73 1.50
CA ASN A 105 -8.64 4.72 0.08
C ASN A 105 -8.70 6.15 -0.48
N ARG A 106 -9.38 7.06 0.20
CA ARG A 106 -9.60 8.43 -0.27
C ARG A 106 -8.29 9.23 -0.34
N GLU A 107 -7.59 9.33 0.79
CA GLU A 107 -6.46 10.24 0.93
C GLU A 107 -5.16 9.62 0.38
N VAL A 108 -4.98 8.30 0.56
CA VAL A 108 -3.71 7.63 0.22
C VAL A 108 -3.78 6.92 -1.13
N LYS A 109 -4.65 5.92 -1.28
CA LYS A 109 -4.65 5.10 -2.51
C LYS A 109 -5.07 5.91 -3.73
N PHE A 110 -6.15 6.69 -3.65
CA PHE A 110 -6.60 7.48 -4.80
C PHE A 110 -5.99 8.87 -4.77
N GLY A 111 -6.01 9.56 -3.63
CA GLY A 111 -5.45 10.90 -3.49
C GLY A 111 -4.00 11.00 -3.97
N ARG A 112 -3.09 10.18 -3.39
CA ARG A 112 -1.66 10.26 -3.74
C ARG A 112 -1.32 9.64 -5.10
N LEU A 113 -2.00 8.57 -5.53
CA LEU A 113 -1.69 7.96 -6.83
C LEU A 113 -2.07 8.84 -8.00
N ILE A 114 -3.20 9.56 -7.91
CA ILE A 114 -3.65 10.44 -8.99
C ILE A 114 -2.64 11.57 -9.21
N GLU A 115 -1.96 12.04 -8.17
CA GLU A 115 -0.90 13.06 -8.30
C GLU A 115 0.34 12.58 -9.06
N LEU A 116 0.51 11.26 -9.24
CA LEU A 116 1.65 10.65 -9.93
C LEU A 116 1.33 10.27 -11.39
N MET A 117 0.09 10.50 -11.82
CA MET A 117 -0.40 10.19 -13.17
C MET A 117 -0.28 11.41 -14.10
#